data_AF-U1QQ35-F1
#
_entry.id   AF-U1QQ35-F1
#
_cell.length_a   1.000
_cell.length_b   1.000
_cell.length_c   1.000
_cell.angle_alpha   90.00
_cell.angle_beta   90.00
_cell.angle_gamma   90.00
#
_symmetry.space_group_name_H-M   'P 1'
#
loop_
_entity.id
_entity.type
_entity.pdbx_description
1 polymer ?
#
loop_
_entity_poly.entity_id
_entity_poly.type
_entity_poly.pdbx_seq_one_letter_code
_entity_poly.pdbx_strand_id
1 'polypeptide(L)'
;MPTQTTATKSSRINLRLTPAQEEKLRYVAASSQTSLSDFVLASALDRADRALADQTEFTADDGAFDHLLEALDTPLPTTRIRALASRPSPVGSTLTWTH
;
A
#
# COMPACT_ATOMS: atom_id res chain seq x y z
N MET A 1 9.08 -8.92 24.28
CA MET A 1 9.52 -9.03 22.88
C MET A 1 8.40 -9.74 22.11
N PRO A 2 7.63 -9.09 21.22
CA PRO A 2 6.72 -9.84 20.37
C PRO A 2 7.55 -10.51 19.25
N THR A 3 7.56 -11.84 19.24
CA THR A 3 8.15 -12.63 18.17
C THR A 3 7.30 -12.46 16.91
N GLN A 4 7.88 -11.87 15.87
CA GLN A 4 7.23 -11.72 14.58
C GLN A 4 7.21 -13.09 13.91
N THR A 5 6.06 -13.77 13.97
CA THR A 5 5.83 -15.04 13.26
C THR A 5 5.99 -14.79 11.77
N THR A 6 7.09 -15.24 11.17
CA THR A 6 7.28 -15.20 9.72
C THR A 6 6.20 -16.07 9.09
N ALA A 7 5.19 -15.45 8.48
CA ALA A 7 4.11 -16.15 7.82
C ALA A 7 4.67 -17.04 6.70
N THR A 8 4.32 -18.33 6.71
CA THR A 8 4.73 -19.27 5.67
C THR A 8 4.05 -18.93 4.36
N LYS A 9 4.82 -18.71 3.28
CA LYS A 9 4.30 -18.46 1.92
C LYS A 9 3.55 -19.71 1.42
N SER A 10 2.21 -19.67 1.45
CA SER A 10 1.36 -20.83 1.10
C SER A 10 0.74 -20.76 -0.31
N SER A 11 0.45 -19.56 -0.79
CA SER A 11 -0.21 -19.34 -2.09
C SER A 11 0.77 -19.35 -3.26
N ARG A 12 0.33 -19.84 -4.43
CA ARG A 12 1.12 -19.87 -5.67
C ARG A 12 0.42 -19.11 -6.79
N ILE A 13 1.21 -18.37 -7.58
CA ILE A 13 0.77 -17.70 -8.80
C ILE A 13 1.53 -18.34 -9.97
N ASN A 14 0.82 -18.87 -10.96
CA ASN A 14 1.42 -19.45 -12.17
C ASN A 14 1.37 -18.42 -13.30
N LEU A 15 2.53 -18.05 -13.85
CA LEU A 15 2.66 -17.08 -14.93
C LEU A 15 3.13 -17.78 -16.20
N ARG A 16 2.53 -17.44 -17.34
CA ARG A 16 2.98 -17.88 -18.67
C ARG A 16 3.67 -16.72 -19.34
N LEU A 17 4.91 -16.92 -19.74
CA LEU A 17 5.75 -15.90 -20.35
C LEU A 17 6.21 -16.37 -21.73
N THR A 18 6.39 -15.42 -22.63
CA THR A 18 7.18 -15.66 -23.84
C THR A 18 8.68 -15.70 -23.48
N PRO A 19 9.53 -16.33 -24.31
CA PRO A 19 10.97 -16.38 -24.05
C PRO A 19 11.61 -14.99 -23.86
N ALA A 20 11.20 -14.01 -24.66
CA ALA A 20 11.70 -12.63 -24.57
C ALA A 20 11.30 -11.94 -23.25
N GLN A 21 10.08 -12.19 -22.74
CA GLN A 21 9.65 -11.66 -21.45
C GLN A 21 10.43 -12.29 -20.30
N GLU A 22 10.64 -13.61 -20.35
CA GLU A 22 11.41 -14.34 -19.33
C GLU A 22 12.86 -13.88 -19.28
N GLU A 23 13.52 -13.75 -20.43
CA GLU A 23 14.89 -13.26 -20.53
C GLU A 23 15.03 -11.85 -19.94
N LYS A 24 14.13 -10.94 -20.32
CA LYS A 24 14.12 -9.57 -19.78
C LYS A 24 13.96 -9.56 -18.26
N LEU A 25 12.99 -10.30 -17.72
CA LEU A 25 12.74 -10.33 -16.28
C LEU A 25 13.93 -10.95 -15.53
N ARG A 26 14.53 -12.02 -16.06
CA ARG A 26 15.71 -12.67 -15.46
C ARG A 26 16.92 -11.74 -15.45
N TYR A 27 17.14 -10.99 -16.53
CA TYR A 27 18.22 -10.00 -16.62
C TYR A 27 18.08 -8.91 -15.54
N VAL A 28 16.89 -8.34 -15.38
CA VAL A 28 16.64 -7.27 -14.38
C VAL A 28 16.66 -7.81 -12.94
N ALA A 29 16.16 -9.03 -12.71
CA ALA A 29 16.26 -9.67 -11.40
C ALA A 29 17.73 -9.88 -11.02
N ALA A 30 18.56 -10.36 -11.97
CA ALA A 30 19.98 -10.56 -11.75
C ALA A 30 20.73 -9.25 -11.48
N SER A 31 20.40 -8.16 -12.19
CA SER A 31 21.03 -6.85 -11.93
C SER A 31 20.71 -6.31 -10.54
N SER A 32 19.57 -6.72 -9.97
CA SER A 32 19.12 -6.34 -8.63
C SER A 32 19.50 -7.37 -7.55
N GLN A 33 20.33 -8.37 -7.88
CA GLN A 33 20.76 -9.46 -6.99
C GLN A 33 19.60 -10.19 -6.29
N THR A 34 18.48 -10.34 -6.98
CA THR A 34 17.28 -10.99 -6.45
C THR A 34 16.86 -12.15 -7.32
N SER A 35 16.08 -13.08 -6.76
CA SER A 35 15.50 -14.16 -7.56
C SER A 35 14.44 -13.61 -8.51
N LEU A 36 14.20 -14.29 -9.64
CA LEU A 36 13.13 -13.91 -10.57
C LEU A 36 11.77 -13.85 -9.87
N SER A 37 11.48 -14.81 -9.00
CA SER A 37 10.22 -14.87 -8.25
C SER A 37 10.08 -13.70 -7.28
N ASP A 38 11.14 -13.35 -6.55
CA ASP A 38 11.10 -12.24 -5.60
C ASP A 38 11.00 -10.89 -6.34
N PHE A 39 11.70 -10.73 -7.47
CA PHE A 39 11.58 -9.54 -8.31
C PHE A 39 10.15 -9.32 -8.81
N VAL A 40 9.54 -10.38 -9.37
CA VAL A 40 8.18 -10.30 -9.91
C VAL A 40 7.17 -10.04 -8.80
N LEU A 41 7.31 -10.72 -7.64
CA LEU A 41 6.43 -10.50 -6.50
C LEU A 41 6.54 -9.06 -5.98
N ALA A 42 7.76 -8.56 -5.77
CA ALA A 42 7.99 -7.19 -5.31
C ALA A 42 7.43 -6.15 -6.29
N SER A 43 7.65 -6.35 -7.59
CA SER A 43 7.13 -5.45 -8.63
C SER A 43 5.60 -5.47 -8.69
N ALA A 44 4.98 -6.64 -8.51
CA ALA A 44 3.52 -6.77 -8.49
C ALA A 44 2.93 -6.08 -7.26
N LEU A 45 3.57 -6.20 -6.09
CA LEU A 45 3.14 -5.53 -4.86
C LEU A 45 3.28 -4.01 -4.97
N ASP A 46 4.43 -3.50 -5.44
CA ASP A 46 4.61 -2.06 -5.66
C ASP A 46 3.54 -1.48 -6.61
N ARG A 47 3.20 -2.23 -7.68
CA ARG A 47 2.13 -1.82 -8.59
C ARG A 47 0.75 -1.87 -7.95
N ALA A 48 0.49 -2.85 -7.09
CA ALA A 48 -0.77 -2.97 -6.34
C ALA A 48 -0.91 -1.83 -5.33
N ASP A 49 0.14 -1.53 -4.57
CA ASP A 49 0.16 -0.44 -3.58
C ASP A 49 -0.09 0.92 -4.24
N ARG A 50 0.52 1.17 -5.40
CA ARG A 50 0.24 2.37 -6.19
C ARG A 50 -1.21 2.41 -6.68
N ALA A 51 -1.76 1.27 -7.12
CA ALA A 51 -3.16 1.20 -7.54
C ALA A 51 -4.11 1.56 -6.39
N LEU A 52 -3.81 1.08 -5.19
CA LEU A 52 -4.58 1.35 -3.98
C LEU A 52 -4.40 2.81 -3.51
N ALA A 53 -3.18 3.37 -3.62
CA ALA A 53 -2.92 4.75 -3.27
C ALA A 53 -3.61 5.75 -4.22
N ASP A 54 -3.69 5.39 -5.51
CA ASP A 54 -4.39 6.18 -6.53
C ASP A 54 -5.92 5.96 -6.49
N GLN A 55 -6.41 5.03 -5.66
CA GLN A 55 -7.84 4.73 -5.56
C GLN A 55 -8.59 5.89 -4.89
N THR A 56 -9.44 6.54 -5.68
CA THR A 56 -10.29 7.66 -5.22
C THR A 56 -11.73 7.25 -4.92
N GLU A 57 -12.13 6.05 -5.36
CA GLU A 57 -13.49 5.53 -5.18
C GLU A 57 -13.46 4.28 -4.29
N PHE A 58 -14.21 4.34 -3.19
CA PHE A 58 -14.37 3.24 -2.25
C PHE A 58 -15.82 2.75 -2.31
N THR A 59 -16.03 1.52 -2.73
CA THR A 59 -17.34 0.88 -2.69
C THR A 59 -17.54 0.25 -1.31
N ALA A 60 -18.65 0.60 -0.65
CA ALA A 60 -19.10 -0.01 0.58
C ALA A 60 -20.41 -0.77 0.31
N ASP A 61 -20.57 -1.93 0.94
CA ASP A 61 -21.90 -2.53 1.07
C ASP A 61 -22.73 -1.78 2.14
N ASP A 62 -24.03 -2.03 2.19
CA ASP A 62 -24.94 -1.30 3.08
C ASP A 62 -24.49 -1.35 4.55
N GLY A 63 -23.96 -2.49 5.01
CA GLY A 63 -23.48 -2.64 6.38
C GLY A 63 -22.19 -1.86 6.65
N ALA A 64 -21.25 -1.87 5.71
CA ALA A 64 -20.04 -1.05 5.78
C ALA A 64 -20.35 0.45 5.73
N PHE A 65 -21.40 0.84 4.99
CA PHE A 65 -21.86 2.22 4.94
C PHE A 65 -22.52 2.67 6.25
N ASP A 66 -23.39 1.86 6.84
CA ASP A 66 -23.99 2.16 8.14
C ASP A 66 -22.93 2.28 9.25
N HIS A 67 -21.94 1.39 9.27
CA HIS A 67 -20.83 1.45 10.22
C HIS A 67 -19.98 2.71 10.01
N LEU A 68 -19.80 3.17 8.77
CA LEU A 68 -19.14 4.43 8.49
C LEU A 68 -19.92 5.61 9.08
N LEU A 69 -21.25 5.64 8.90
CA LEU A 69 -22.09 6.71 9.46
C LEU A 69 -22.02 6.73 10.99
N GLU A 70 -22.10 5.58 11.65
CA GLU A 70 -21.95 5.47 13.11
C GLU A 70 -20.58 5.97 13.58
N ALA A 71 -19.51 5.63 12.84
CA ALA A 71 -18.16 6.08 13.15
C ALA A 71 -18.00 7.61 12.98
N LEU A 72 -18.73 8.22 12.05
CA LEU A 72 -18.72 9.68 11.84
C LEU A 72 -19.49 10.43 12.94
N ASP A 73 -20.58 9.86 13.44
CA ASP A 73 -21.37 10.44 14.52
C ASP A 73 -20.72 10.27 15.91
N THR A 74 -19.81 9.31 16.04
CA THR A 74 -19.10 9.06 17.30
C THR A 74 -18.05 10.15 17.56
N PRO A 75 -18.10 10.85 18.71
CA PRO A 75 -17.11 11.88 19.02
C PRO A 75 -15.70 11.27 19.18
N LEU A 76 -14.78 11.69 18.31
CA LEU A 76 -13.41 11.18 18.31
C LEU A 76 -12.56 11.86 19.41
N PRO A 77 -11.68 11.11 20.09
CA PRO A 77 -10.73 11.69 21.04
C PRO A 77 -9.70 12.56 20.30
N THR A 78 -9.83 13.88 20.42
CA THR A 78 -9.00 14.86 19.68
C THR A 78 -7.60 15.08 20.26
N THR A 79 -7.24 14.45 21.38
CA THR A 79 -6.01 14.74 22.14
C THR A 79 -4.74 14.49 21.32
N ARG A 80 -4.67 13.36 20.61
CA ARG A 80 -3.50 13.04 19.75
C ARG A 80 -3.44 13.92 18.50
N ILE A 81 -4.60 14.21 17.89
CA ILE A 81 -4.69 15.07 16.71
C ILE A 81 -4.21 16.47 17.05
N ARG A 82 -4.65 17.01 18.20
CA ARG A 82 -4.21 18.32 18.72
C ARG A 82 -2.70 18.35 19.01
N ALA A 83 -2.16 17.29 19.61
CA ALA A 83 -0.73 17.17 19.85
C ALA A 83 0.08 17.09 18.54
N LEU A 84 -0.46 16.41 17.51
CA LEU A 84 0.15 16.34 16.18
C LEU A 84 0.13 17.70 15.47
N ALA A 85 -1.02 18.39 15.49
CA ALA A 85 -1.19 19.70 14.88
C ALA A 85 -0.31 20.80 15.52
N SER A 86 0.06 20.62 16.79
CA SER A 86 0.93 21.55 17.52
C SER A 86 2.43 21.34 17.22
N ARG A 87 2.79 20.27 16.49
CA ARG A 87 4.19 20.01 16.10
C ARG A 87 4.54 20.85 14.86
N PRO A 88 5.78 21.36 14.78
CA PRO A 88 6.25 21.98 13.55
C PRO A 88 6.15 20.97 12.39
N SER A 89 5.49 21.38 11.31
CA SER A 89 5.30 20.52 10.15
C SER A 89 6.65 20.18 9.51
N PRO A 90 6.96 18.89 9.28
CA PRO A 90 8.19 18.49 8.59
C PRO A 90 8.16 18.83 7.09
N VAL A 91 6.97 19.06 6.54
CA VAL A 91 6.74 19.59 5.19
C VAL A 91 6.38 21.06 5.34
N GLY A 92 7.24 21.96 4.86
CA GLY A 92 7.05 23.41 4.96
C GLY A 92 5.63 23.82 4.56
N SER A 93 5.04 24.74 5.32
CA SER A 93 3.61 25.10 5.27
C SER A 93 3.18 25.88 4.02
N THR A 94 3.75 25.62 2.86
CA THR A 94 3.35 26.20 1.58
C THR A 94 2.45 25.22 0.82
N LEU A 95 1.26 24.94 1.37
CA LEU A 95 0.15 24.41 0.57
C LEU A 95 -0.47 25.60 -0.16
N THR A 96 0.14 26.03 -1.27
CA THR A 96 -0.50 26.98 -2.19
C THR A 96 -1.49 26.20 -3.04
N TRP A 97 -2.74 26.17 -2.63
CA TRP A 97 -3.84 25.68 -3.48
C TRP A 97 -4.11 26.75 -4.55
N THR A 98 -3.57 26.56 -5.75
CA THR A 98 -3.95 27.35 -6.93
C THR A 98 -5.29 26.82 -7.45
N HIS A 99 -6.31 27.66 -7.42
CA HIS A 99 -7.65 27.43 -7.98
C HIS A 99 -7.74 27.93 -9.44
#